data_AF-A0A2T4TVX2-F1
#
_entry.id   AF-A0A2T4TVX2-F1
#
_cell.length_a   1.000
_cell.length_b   1.000
_cell.length_c   1.000
_cell.angle_alpha   90.00
_cell.angle_beta   90.00
_cell.angle_gamma   90.00
#
_symmetry.space_group_name_H-M   'P 1'
#
loop_
_entity.id
_entity.type
_entity.pdbx_description
1 polymer ?
#
loop_
_entity_poly.entity_id
_entity_poly.type
_entity_poly.pdbx_seq_one_letter_code
_entity_poly.pdbx_strand_id
1 'polypeptide(L)'
;MTRHMTRWTAILLAVALIGVAFTALAQERESRIDENFLLLMGARNAAKSGKHDTSVRRYRRLLERDPRLNDARNELGWVLIAAGRVAEAQEEFRVALHANPKDAEAWKGILEALRKTDQKDEFLKVLDQLVELEPARKDLRMQLALELHNRGRFTEAEKHIVVLLGE
;
A
#
# COMPACT_ATOMS: atom_id res chain seq x y z
N MET A 1 -15.59 67.84 -11.10
CA MET A 1 -15.73 66.50 -11.74
C MET A 1 -14.52 65.57 -11.58
N THR A 2 -13.36 66.02 -11.09
CA THR A 2 -12.12 65.21 -11.03
C THR A 2 -12.05 64.22 -9.85
N ARG A 3 -12.64 64.54 -8.69
CA ARG A 3 -12.62 63.70 -7.46
C ARG A 3 -13.40 62.39 -7.56
N HIS A 4 -14.41 62.32 -8.43
CA HIS A 4 -15.17 61.09 -8.67
C HIS A 4 -14.44 60.15 -9.63
N MET A 5 -13.75 60.72 -10.63
CA MET A 5 -13.01 59.94 -11.63
C MET A 5 -11.83 59.20 -11.00
N THR A 6 -11.12 59.82 -10.05
CA THR A 6 -10.00 59.18 -9.32
C THR A 6 -10.43 58.06 -8.38
N ARG A 7 -11.68 58.07 -7.88
CA ARG A 7 -12.21 56.99 -7.03
C ARG A 7 -12.52 55.74 -7.84
N TRP A 8 -13.11 55.89 -9.02
CA TRP A 8 -13.41 54.76 -9.90
C TRP A 8 -12.15 54.12 -10.48
N THR A 9 -11.14 54.91 -10.85
CA THR A 9 -9.85 54.37 -11.31
C THR A 9 -9.12 53.61 -10.20
N ALA A 10 -9.18 54.09 -8.95
CA ALA A 10 -8.60 53.38 -7.81
C ALA A 10 -9.31 52.03 -7.54
N ILE A 11 -10.64 51.97 -7.65
CA ILE A 11 -11.42 50.74 -7.50
C ILE A 11 -11.08 49.75 -8.62
N LEU A 12 -11.01 50.21 -9.87
CA LEU A 12 -10.66 49.36 -11.01
C LEU A 12 -9.25 48.77 -10.88
N LEU A 13 -8.28 49.58 -10.44
CA LEU A 13 -6.91 49.12 -10.16
C LEU A 13 -6.88 48.08 -9.03
N ALA A 14 -7.64 48.28 -7.96
CA ALA A 14 -7.70 47.34 -6.85
C ALA A 14 -8.29 45.98 -7.27
N VAL A 15 -9.38 45.99 -8.05
CA VAL A 15 -9.99 44.76 -8.58
C VAL A 15 -9.04 44.04 -9.54
N ALA A 16 -8.34 44.77 -10.40
CA ALA A 16 -7.34 44.19 -11.30
C ALA A 16 -6.17 43.55 -10.52
N LEU A 17 -5.67 44.22 -9.46
CA LEU A 17 -4.60 43.69 -8.61
C LEU A 17 -5.04 42.43 -7.85
N ILE A 18 -6.27 42.41 -7.34
CA ILE A 18 -6.84 41.22 -6.69
C ILE A 18 -6.97 40.07 -7.68
N GLY A 19 -7.43 40.34 -8.90
CA GLY A 19 -7.52 39.35 -9.97
C GLY A 19 -6.16 38.74 -10.33
N VAL A 20 -5.13 39.57 -10.49
CA VAL A 20 -3.75 39.11 -10.77
C VAL A 20 -3.15 38.33 -9.60
N ALA A 21 -3.39 38.76 -8.36
CA ALA A 21 -2.93 38.03 -7.17
C ALA A 21 -3.66 36.68 -7.02
N PHE A 22 -4.95 36.63 -7.34
CA PHE A 22 -5.75 35.41 -7.31
C PHE A 22 -5.30 34.41 -8.38
N THR A 23 -5.00 34.87 -9.61
CA THR A 23 -4.46 33.99 -10.66
C THR A 23 -3.05 33.52 -10.34
N ALA A 24 -2.20 34.38 -9.77
CA ALA A 24 -0.86 33.98 -9.32
C ALA A 24 -0.93 32.91 -8.21
N LEU A 25 -1.80 33.08 -7.21
CA LEU A 25 -2.03 32.09 -6.15
C LEU A 25 -2.64 30.78 -6.67
N ALA A 26 -3.53 30.85 -7.66
CA ALA A 26 -4.09 29.66 -8.31
C ALA A 26 -3.01 28.91 -9.11
N GLN A 27 -2.16 29.64 -9.84
CA GLN A 27 -1.11 29.08 -10.66
C GLN A 27 0.05 28.51 -9.82
N GLU A 28 0.39 29.12 -8.68
CA GLU A 28 1.33 28.56 -7.70
C GLU A 28 0.83 27.26 -7.05
N ARG A 29 -0.50 27.13 -6.89
CA ARG A 29 -1.13 25.92 -6.33
C ARG A 29 -1.18 24.77 -7.34
N GLU A 30 -1.33 25.07 -8.64
CA GLU A 30 -1.34 24.08 -9.72
C GLU A 30 0.06 23.65 -10.20
N SER A 31 1.11 24.45 -10.01
CA SER A 31 2.46 24.16 -10.54
C SER A 31 3.40 23.41 -9.58
N ARG A 32 3.00 23.13 -8.34
CA ARG A 32 3.83 22.36 -7.41
C ARG A 32 3.54 20.88 -7.62
N ILE A 33 4.48 20.17 -8.27
CA ILE A 33 4.42 18.71 -8.34
C ILE A 33 4.16 18.18 -6.93
N ASP A 34 3.10 17.38 -6.78
CA ASP A 34 2.72 16.82 -5.50
C ASP A 34 3.92 16.06 -4.92
N GLU A 35 4.34 16.44 -3.72
CA GLU A 35 5.46 15.81 -3.02
C GLU A 35 5.20 14.31 -2.84
N ASN A 36 3.94 13.91 -2.62
CA ASN A 36 3.57 12.50 -2.52
C ASN A 36 3.83 11.76 -3.84
N PHE A 37 3.49 12.37 -4.98
CA PHE A 37 3.79 11.84 -6.29
C PHE A 37 5.31 11.73 -6.53
N LEU A 38 6.08 12.75 -6.17
CA LEU A 38 7.54 12.72 -6.27
C LEU A 38 8.17 11.61 -5.40
N LEU A 39 7.67 11.45 -4.17
CA LEU A 39 8.12 10.40 -3.26
C LEU A 39 7.80 9.01 -3.83
N LEU A 40 6.60 8.81 -4.34
CA LEU A 40 6.18 7.54 -4.95
C LEU A 40 7.05 7.20 -6.17
N MET A 41 7.18 8.12 -7.13
CA MET A 41 7.97 7.89 -8.34
C MET A 41 9.46 7.70 -8.01
N GLY A 42 9.98 8.48 -7.05
CA GLY A 42 11.33 8.32 -6.54
C GLY A 42 11.54 6.98 -5.85
N ALA A 43 10.57 6.49 -5.08
CA ALA A 43 10.66 5.21 -4.38
C ALA A 43 10.68 4.04 -5.38
N ARG A 44 9.76 4.05 -6.36
CA ARG A 44 9.70 3.04 -7.44
C ARG A 44 10.95 3.03 -8.29
N ASN A 45 11.47 4.20 -8.68
CA ASN A 45 12.71 4.28 -9.44
C ASN A 45 13.91 3.74 -8.65
N ALA A 46 14.00 4.07 -7.35
CA ALA A 46 15.04 3.53 -6.49
C ALA A 46 14.93 2.00 -6.33
N ALA A 47 13.73 1.45 -6.21
CA ALA A 47 13.49 0.01 -6.14
C ALA A 47 13.96 -0.68 -7.42
N LYS A 48 13.55 -0.19 -8.60
CA LYS A 48 13.99 -0.71 -9.91
C LYS A 48 15.51 -0.64 -10.10
N SER A 49 16.17 0.35 -9.49
CA SER A 49 17.62 0.52 -9.55
C SER A 49 18.38 -0.30 -8.48
N GLY A 50 17.72 -1.17 -7.72
CA GLY A 50 18.34 -1.94 -6.62
C GLY A 50 18.72 -1.12 -5.39
N LYS A 51 18.37 0.17 -5.34
CA LYS A 51 18.68 1.07 -4.22
C LYS A 51 17.63 0.93 -3.11
N HIS A 52 17.52 -0.26 -2.54
CA HIS A 52 16.42 -0.63 -1.66
C HIS A 52 16.27 0.31 -0.46
N ASP A 53 17.36 0.66 0.25
CA ASP A 53 17.27 1.57 1.39
C ASP A 53 16.76 2.97 1.03
N THR A 54 17.14 3.47 -0.15
CA THR A 54 16.64 4.76 -0.63
C THR A 54 15.15 4.68 -0.96
N SER A 55 14.71 3.56 -1.53
CA SER A 55 13.30 3.31 -1.80
C SER A 55 12.49 3.22 -0.50
N VAL A 56 12.95 2.43 0.48
CA VAL A 56 12.33 2.32 1.81
C VAL A 56 12.16 3.67 2.47
N ARG A 57 13.20 4.52 2.51
CA ARG A 57 13.10 5.87 3.09
C ARG A 57 12.04 6.73 2.41
N ARG A 58 11.90 6.64 1.09
CA ARG A 58 10.91 7.42 0.32
C ARG A 58 9.49 6.92 0.56
N TYR A 59 9.27 5.61 0.58
CA TYR A 59 7.97 5.05 0.94
C TYR A 59 7.57 5.38 2.38
N ARG A 60 8.50 5.32 3.34
CA ARG A 60 8.23 5.72 4.72
C ARG A 60 7.81 7.19 4.82
N ARG A 61 8.55 8.10 4.18
CA ARG A 61 8.18 9.51 4.13
C ARG A 61 6.83 9.73 3.43
N LEU A 62 6.51 8.94 2.41
CA LEU A 62 5.20 8.99 1.75
C LEU A 62 4.08 8.57 2.72
N LEU A 63 4.27 7.46 3.44
CA LEU A 63 3.30 6.92 4.40
C LEU A 63 3.20 7.77 5.68
N GLU A 64 4.25 8.49 6.07
CA GLU A 64 4.18 9.52 7.13
C GLU A 64 3.24 10.66 6.74
N ARG A 65 3.16 11.00 5.45
CA ARG A 65 2.30 12.07 4.93
C ARG A 65 0.87 11.60 4.66
N ASP A 66 0.73 10.41 4.10
CA ASP A 66 -0.58 9.77 3.90
C ASP A 66 -0.53 8.30 4.31
N PRO A 67 -0.89 8.00 5.58
CA PRO A 67 -0.87 6.63 6.12
C PRO A 67 -1.86 5.68 5.46
N ARG A 68 -2.83 6.20 4.68
CA ARG A 68 -3.94 5.43 4.10
C ARG A 68 -3.62 4.84 2.73
N LEU A 69 -2.43 5.11 2.19
CA LEU A 69 -1.99 4.60 0.90
C LEU A 69 -1.61 3.11 1.00
N ASN A 70 -2.62 2.23 0.96
CA ASN A 70 -2.41 0.78 1.08
C ASN A 70 -1.47 0.24 -0.02
N ASP A 71 -1.63 0.70 -1.26
CA ASP A 71 -0.77 0.31 -2.38
C ASP A 71 0.71 0.66 -2.12
N ALA A 72 0.98 1.84 -1.54
CA ALA A 72 2.33 2.25 -1.20
C ALA A 72 2.91 1.40 -0.06
N ARG A 73 2.06 0.94 0.86
CA ARG A 73 2.44 0.03 1.94
C ARG A 73 2.80 -1.36 1.42
N ASN A 74 2.01 -1.89 0.49
CA ASN A 74 2.32 -3.16 -0.20
C ASN A 74 3.65 -3.05 -0.96
N GLU A 75 3.86 -1.97 -1.72
CA GLU A 75 5.12 -1.74 -2.43
C GLU A 75 6.32 -1.62 -1.47
N LEU A 76 6.14 -0.96 -0.32
CA LEU A 76 7.16 -0.92 0.73
C LEU A 76 7.48 -2.32 1.26
N GLY A 77 6.47 -3.15 1.54
CA GLY A 77 6.66 -4.54 1.98
C GLY A 77 7.51 -5.35 1.00
N TRP A 78 7.24 -5.24 -0.31
CA TRP A 78 8.04 -5.91 -1.33
C TRP A 78 9.48 -5.41 -1.40
N VAL A 79 9.69 -4.10 -1.28
CA VAL A 79 11.05 -3.53 -1.23
C VAL A 79 11.79 -3.98 0.03
N LEU A 80 11.11 -4.09 1.18
CA LEU A 80 11.70 -4.60 2.41
C LEU A 80 12.12 -6.06 2.27
N ILE A 81 11.31 -6.90 1.61
CA ILE A 81 11.72 -8.27 1.24
C ILE A 81 12.99 -8.24 0.39
N ALA A 82 13.05 -7.41 -0.65
CA ALA A 82 14.22 -7.29 -1.53
C ALA A 82 15.47 -6.76 -0.79
N ALA A 83 15.27 -5.97 0.27
CA ALA A 83 16.33 -5.49 1.16
C ALA A 83 16.77 -6.53 2.21
N GLY A 84 16.15 -7.72 2.26
CA GLY A 84 16.40 -8.73 3.30
C GLY A 84 15.76 -8.41 4.66
N ARG A 85 14.96 -7.34 4.74
CA ARG A 85 14.29 -6.85 5.96
C ARG A 85 12.91 -7.49 6.11
N VAL A 86 12.87 -8.83 6.09
CA VAL A 86 11.63 -9.59 5.92
C VAL A 86 10.68 -9.42 7.10
N ALA A 87 11.18 -9.29 8.34
CA ALA A 87 10.34 -9.05 9.51
C ALA A 87 9.57 -7.72 9.42
N GLU A 88 10.22 -6.66 8.95
CA GLU A 88 9.56 -5.37 8.73
C GLU A 88 8.54 -5.45 7.59
N ALA A 89 8.81 -6.24 6.54
CA ALA A 89 7.84 -6.46 5.47
C ALA A 89 6.56 -7.13 5.99
N GLN A 90 6.68 -8.12 6.89
CA GLN A 90 5.52 -8.78 7.49
C GLN A 90 4.63 -7.78 8.22
N GLU A 91 5.22 -6.82 8.94
CA GLU A 91 4.46 -5.79 9.63
C GLU A 91 3.70 -4.89 8.65
N GLU A 92 4.34 -4.44 7.57
CA GLU A 92 3.68 -3.61 6.56
C GLU A 92 2.51 -4.33 5.89
N PHE A 93 2.66 -5.61 5.56
CA PHE A 93 1.56 -6.41 5.00
C PHE A 93 0.44 -6.66 6.01
N ARG A 94 0.76 -6.89 7.30
CA ARG A 94 -0.27 -7.02 8.35
C ARG A 94 -1.06 -5.73 8.51
N VAL A 95 -0.40 -4.57 8.49
CA VAL A 95 -1.08 -3.27 8.54
C VAL A 95 -1.95 -3.08 7.28
N ALA A 96 -1.46 -3.48 6.11
CA ALA A 96 -2.24 -3.40 4.87
C ALA A 96 -3.50 -4.29 4.91
N LEU A 97 -3.38 -5.50 5.45
CA LEU A 97 -4.50 -6.43 5.65
C LEU A 97 -5.47 -5.96 6.74
N HIS A 98 -4.99 -5.27 7.77
CA HIS A 98 -5.86 -4.66 8.77
C HIS A 98 -6.73 -3.55 8.16
N ALA A 99 -6.14 -2.73 7.27
CA ALA A 99 -6.86 -1.68 6.57
C ALA A 99 -7.82 -2.22 5.50
N ASN A 100 -7.40 -3.26 4.77
CA ASN A 100 -8.22 -3.95 3.78
C ASN A 100 -8.00 -5.47 3.85
N PRO A 101 -8.88 -6.21 4.55
CA PRO A 101 -8.76 -7.65 4.68
C PRO A 101 -8.82 -8.41 3.36
N LYS A 102 -9.36 -7.82 2.28
CA LYS A 102 -9.47 -8.44 0.95
C LYS A 102 -8.35 -8.04 0.00
N ASP A 103 -7.28 -7.43 0.50
CA ASP A 103 -6.12 -7.05 -0.31
C ASP A 103 -5.30 -8.28 -0.71
N ALA A 104 -5.52 -8.75 -1.94
CA ALA A 104 -4.85 -9.92 -2.48
C ALA A 104 -3.32 -9.77 -2.57
N GLU A 105 -2.82 -8.55 -2.81
CA GLU A 105 -1.37 -8.33 -2.91
C GLU A 105 -0.72 -8.38 -1.53
N ALA A 106 -1.41 -7.87 -0.50
CA ALA A 106 -0.95 -7.97 0.89
C ALA A 106 -0.94 -9.43 1.39
N TRP A 107 -1.96 -10.23 1.06
CA TRP A 107 -1.98 -11.67 1.38
C TRP A 107 -0.83 -12.44 0.73
N LYS A 108 -0.58 -12.17 -0.56
CA LYS A 108 0.56 -12.74 -1.28
C LYS A 108 1.89 -12.31 -0.64
N GLY A 109 2.00 -11.05 -0.25
CA GLY A 109 3.18 -10.49 0.40
C GLY A 109 3.49 -11.13 1.76
N ILE A 110 2.49 -11.27 2.64
CA ILE A 110 2.68 -11.89 3.96
C ILE A 110 3.05 -13.37 3.85
N LEU A 111 2.41 -14.13 2.95
CA LEU A 111 2.73 -15.55 2.73
C LEU A 111 4.14 -15.73 2.17
N GLU A 112 4.57 -14.87 1.24
CA GLU A 112 5.95 -14.89 0.72
C GLU A 112 6.97 -14.55 1.81
N ALA A 113 6.68 -13.55 2.64
CA ALA A 113 7.55 -13.16 3.74
C ALA A 113 7.70 -14.31 4.76
N LEU A 114 6.60 -14.98 5.11
CA LEU A 114 6.60 -16.13 6.03
C LEU A 114 7.41 -17.30 5.47
N ARG A 115 7.22 -17.60 4.18
CA ARG A 115 7.97 -18.64 3.46
C ARG A 115 9.48 -18.38 3.46
N LYS A 116 9.90 -17.13 3.23
CA LYS A 116 11.31 -16.74 3.27
C LYS A 116 11.95 -16.87 4.65
N THR A 117 11.17 -16.71 5.72
CA THR A 117 11.63 -16.84 7.11
C THR A 117 11.45 -18.24 7.70
N ASP A 118 10.95 -19.20 6.90
CA ASP A 118 10.60 -20.56 7.35
C ASP A 118 9.65 -20.60 8.58
N GLN A 119 8.78 -19.58 8.71
CA GLN A 119 7.80 -19.48 9.79
C GLN A 119 6.55 -20.32 9.48
N LYS A 120 6.73 -21.64 9.51
CA LYS A 120 5.73 -22.64 9.05
C LYS A 120 4.39 -22.58 9.77
N ASP A 121 4.40 -22.43 11.09
CA ASP A 121 3.15 -22.43 11.88
C ASP A 121 2.32 -21.17 11.63
N GLU A 122 2.98 -20.02 11.54
CA GLU A 122 2.33 -18.76 11.20
C GLU A 122 1.83 -18.75 9.76
N PHE A 123 2.58 -19.34 8.82
CA PHE A 123 2.14 -19.52 7.44
C PHE A 123 0.81 -20.27 7.35
N LEU A 124 0.67 -21.37 8.11
CA LEU A 124 -0.58 -22.13 8.14
C LEU A 124 -1.74 -21.32 8.72
N LYS A 125 -1.51 -20.55 9.79
CA LYS A 125 -2.55 -19.68 10.38
C LYS A 125 -3.02 -18.62 9.40
N VAL A 126 -2.09 -17.95 8.72
CA VAL A 126 -2.39 -16.91 7.72
C VAL A 126 -3.13 -17.50 6.52
N LEU A 127 -2.73 -18.69 6.06
CA LEU A 127 -3.42 -19.38 4.96
C LEU A 127 -4.83 -19.83 5.36
N ASP A 128 -5.03 -20.30 6.59
CA ASP A 128 -6.33 -20.66 7.14
C ASP A 128 -7.28 -19.45 7.22
N GLN A 129 -6.80 -18.31 7.73
CA GLN A 129 -7.55 -17.04 7.71
C GLN A 129 -7.98 -16.62 6.30
N LEU A 130 -7.09 -16.80 5.32
CA LEU A 130 -7.40 -16.48 3.92
C LEU A 130 -8.45 -17.44 3.33
N VAL A 131 -8.41 -18.73 3.71
CA VAL A 131 -9.45 -19.71 3.33
C VAL A 131 -10.80 -19.39 3.98
N GLU A 132 -10.82 -18.90 5.22
CA GLU A 132 -12.05 -18.44 5.88
C GLU A 132 -12.64 -17.20 5.20
N LEU A 133 -11.79 -16.27 4.73
CA LEU A 133 -12.20 -15.07 4.03
C LEU A 133 -12.72 -15.36 2.61
N GLU A 134 -12.11 -16.31 1.91
CA GLU A 134 -12.47 -16.72 0.55
C GLU A 134 -12.89 -18.20 0.48
N PRO A 135 -14.01 -18.60 1.12
CA PRO A 135 -14.38 -20.01 1.25
C PRO A 135 -14.71 -20.68 -0.09
N ALA A 136 -15.04 -19.90 -1.13
CA ALA A 136 -15.31 -20.38 -2.48
C ALA A 136 -14.03 -20.78 -3.25
N ARG A 137 -12.84 -20.36 -2.79
CA ARG A 137 -11.56 -20.65 -3.44
C ARG A 137 -11.04 -22.02 -3.06
N LYS A 138 -11.45 -23.02 -3.85
CA LYS A 138 -11.00 -24.41 -3.69
C LYS A 138 -9.48 -24.55 -3.81
N ASP A 139 -8.82 -23.70 -4.60
CA ASP A 139 -7.37 -23.67 -4.75
C ASP A 139 -6.64 -23.34 -3.44
N LEU A 140 -7.11 -22.34 -2.68
CA LEU A 140 -6.54 -21.97 -1.38
C LEU A 140 -6.74 -23.07 -0.35
N ARG A 141 -7.95 -23.66 -0.31
CA ARG A 141 -8.25 -24.78 0.58
C ARG A 141 -7.42 -26.02 0.25
N MET A 142 -7.19 -26.29 -1.04
CA MET A 142 -6.29 -27.36 -1.49
C MET A 142 -4.85 -27.09 -1.06
N GLN A 143 -4.37 -25.86 -1.22
CA GLN A 143 -3.04 -25.47 -0.79
C GLN A 143 -2.85 -25.67 0.73
N LEU A 144 -3.84 -25.30 1.54
CA LEU A 144 -3.82 -25.51 2.99
C LEU A 144 -3.78 -27.00 3.35
N ALA A 145 -4.62 -27.81 2.73
CA ALA A 145 -4.62 -29.26 2.94
C ALA A 145 -3.27 -29.92 2.60
N LEU A 146 -2.67 -29.55 1.47
CA LEU A 146 -1.35 -30.03 1.05
C LEU A 146 -0.25 -29.62 2.04
N GLU A 147 -0.25 -28.37 2.48
CA GLU A 147 0.71 -27.84 3.45
C GLU A 147 0.58 -28.50 4.84
N LEU A 148 -0.65 -28.83 5.27
CA LEU A 148 -0.91 -29.61 6.48
C LEU A 148 -0.42 -31.06 6.32
N HIS A 149 -0.70 -31.69 5.18
CA HIS A 149 -0.27 -33.06 4.87
C HIS A 149 1.25 -33.19 4.87
N ASN A 150 1.96 -32.29 4.19
CA ASN A 150 3.42 -32.28 4.11
C ASN A 150 4.09 -32.12 5.48
N ARG A 151 3.36 -31.60 6.47
CA ARG A 151 3.81 -31.43 7.86
C ARG A 151 3.33 -32.53 8.80
N GLY A 152 2.67 -33.57 8.28
CA GLY A 152 2.16 -34.69 9.08
C GLY A 152 0.88 -34.37 9.87
N ARG A 153 0.24 -33.22 9.63
CA ARG A 153 -1.02 -32.81 10.28
C ARG A 153 -2.22 -33.41 9.54
N PHE A 154 -2.23 -34.74 9.41
CA PHE A 154 -3.18 -35.46 8.56
C PHE A 154 -4.65 -35.27 8.95
N THR A 155 -4.96 -35.27 10.24
CA THR A 155 -6.33 -35.06 10.74
C THR A 155 -6.89 -33.69 10.36
N GLU A 156 -6.04 -32.67 10.30
CA GLU A 156 -6.46 -31.32 9.92
C GLU A 156 -6.56 -31.19 8.41
N ALA A 157 -5.62 -31.76 7.66
CA ALA A 157 -5.70 -31.83 6.20
C ALA A 157 -7.01 -32.50 5.75
N GLU A 158 -7.39 -33.61 6.39
CA GLU A 158 -8.62 -34.36 6.07
C GLU A 158 -9.88 -33.49 6.20
N LYS A 159 -9.97 -32.64 7.23
CA LYS A 159 -11.10 -31.71 7.40
C LYS A 159 -11.27 -30.79 6.18
N HIS A 160 -10.17 -30.33 5.59
CA HIS A 160 -10.23 -29.48 4.40
C HIS A 160 -10.51 -30.29 3.12
N ILE A 161 -10.02 -31.53 3.02
CA ILE A 161 -10.25 -32.44 1.88
C ILE A 161 -11.72 -32.84 1.78
N VAL A 162 -12.35 -33.25 2.88
CA VAL A 162 -13.79 -33.60 2.94
C VAL A 162 -14.65 -32.45 2.39
N VAL A 163 -14.37 -31.21 2.82
CA VAL A 163 -15.05 -30.02 2.29
C VAL A 163 -14.83 -29.82 0.78
N LEU A 164 -13.65 -30.18 0.24
CA LEU A 164 -13.37 -30.09 -1.19
C LEU A 164 -14.13 -31.12 -2.02
N LEU A 165 -14.30 -32.33 -1.47
CA LEU A 165 -15.06 -33.45 -2.05
C LEU A 165 -16.59 -33.23 -1.96
N GLY A 166 -17.03 -32.34 -1.06
CA GLY A 166 -18.45 -32.07 -0.84
C GLY A 166 -19.12 -33.13 0.05
N GLU A 167 -18.31 -33.79 0.88
CA GLU A 167 -18.72 -34.80 1.86
C GLU A 167 -19.00 -34.20 3.24
#